data_AF-A0A5N5L7K7-F1
#
_entry.id   AF-A0A5N5L7K7-F1
#
_cell.length_a   1.000
_cell.length_b   1.000
_cell.length_c   1.000
_cell.angle_alpha   90.00
_cell.angle_beta   90.00
_cell.angle_gamma   90.00
#
_symmetry.space_group_name_H-M   'P 1'
#
loop_
_entity.id
_entity.type
_entity.pdbx_description
1 polymer ?
#
loop_
_entity_poly.entity_id
_entity_poly.type
_entity_poly.pdbx_seq_one_letter_code
_entity_poly.pdbx_strand_id
1 'polypeptide(L)'
;MALFNVSPVETTPFDGQKPGTSGLRKKVKVFKQPNYLENFVQSTFTALTPRKVRGAALVVSGDGRYFSKDAIQIIIKMAAGNGVRRIWVGQNGLLSTPAVSAVIRERVGVDVSSRLVSGSRATGAFILTASHNPGGPNEDFGIKYNMENGGPAPEGITDQIYENTKTIKEYLTADLPDVDITAIGVTSFSGHDGQFDVEVFDSASDYVKLMKMDTAKLFCHCICMNDRLSIFDFESIQKLLTSPKFTFCYDALHGVAGAYAKRIFVEELGAQESSLLNCVPKEDFGGGHPDPNLTYAKELVSRMGLGKSNSEVEPPEFGAAADGDADRNMILGKRFFVTPSDSVSIIAANAVEAIPYFSAGLKGVARSMPTSSGLDVVAKNLNLKFFEVPTGWKFFGNLMDAGLCSICGEESFGTGSDHIREKDGIWAVLAWLSILAYKNKENLGGGELVTVEDIVRNHWATYGRHYYTRYDYENVDAGAAKELMAYLVKLQSSLSEVNDCVKPGLKLIECGDCRDDAGLELELNPGFLIVSGIRSDVSKVVHADEFEYKDPIDGSISKHQGIRYLFEDGSRLIFRLSGTGSEGATIRLYIEQYEKDPSKTGRDSQDALAPLVAVALGLSKMQEFTGRSAPTVIT
;
A
#
# COMPACT_ATOMS: atom_id res chain seq x y z
N MET A 1 -15.72 40.99 8.82
CA MET A 1 -15.22 40.35 7.59
C MET A 1 -16.36 40.36 6.57
N ALA A 2 -16.08 40.62 5.30
CA ALA A 2 -17.08 40.44 4.24
C ALA A 2 -17.44 38.96 4.14
N LEU A 3 -18.72 38.65 3.88
CA LEU A 3 -19.14 37.29 3.62
C LEU A 3 -18.64 36.85 2.25
N PHE A 4 -18.12 35.62 2.15
CA PHE A 4 -17.87 35.01 0.84
C PHE A 4 -19.21 34.62 0.19
N ASN A 5 -19.29 34.75 -1.12
CA ASN A 5 -20.41 34.32 -1.93
C ASN A 5 -20.20 32.88 -2.40
N VAL A 6 -21.30 32.14 -2.47
CA VAL A 6 -21.32 30.80 -3.07
C VAL A 6 -22.02 30.91 -4.41
N SER A 7 -21.40 30.38 -5.45
CA SER A 7 -21.96 30.37 -6.80
C SER A 7 -22.09 28.94 -7.32
N PRO A 8 -23.23 28.57 -7.92
CA PRO A 8 -23.31 27.38 -8.75
C PRO A 8 -22.54 27.62 -10.05
N VAL A 9 -21.80 26.61 -10.51
CA VAL A 9 -21.11 26.61 -11.80
C VAL A 9 -21.64 25.45 -12.63
N GLU A 10 -22.18 25.77 -13.80
CA GLU A 10 -22.66 24.76 -14.75
C GLU A 10 -21.51 23.91 -15.28
N THR A 11 -21.76 22.62 -15.44
CA THR A 11 -20.78 21.63 -15.90
C THR A 11 -21.47 20.48 -16.64
N THR A 12 -20.68 19.64 -17.29
CA THR A 12 -21.16 18.43 -17.97
C THR A 12 -20.42 17.20 -17.44
N PRO A 13 -21.05 16.00 -17.42
CA PRO A 13 -20.39 14.76 -17.04
C PRO A 13 -19.12 14.45 -17.85
N PHE A 14 -18.18 13.77 -17.22
CA PHE A 14 -17.00 13.18 -17.88
C PHE A 14 -17.08 11.66 -17.81
N ASP A 15 -16.75 11.00 -18.92
CA ASP A 15 -16.69 9.54 -18.95
C ASP A 15 -15.55 9.01 -18.08
N GLY A 16 -15.80 7.91 -17.37
CA GLY A 16 -14.76 7.14 -16.70
C GLY A 16 -14.18 7.75 -15.43
N GLN A 17 -14.91 8.63 -14.73
CA GLN A 17 -14.59 9.10 -13.37
C GLN A 17 -14.93 8.05 -12.28
N LYS A 18 -14.70 6.76 -12.55
CA LYS A 18 -14.92 5.68 -11.59
C LYS A 18 -13.73 5.56 -10.64
N PRO A 19 -13.90 5.71 -9.31
CA PRO A 19 -12.83 5.40 -8.36
C PRO A 19 -12.42 3.93 -8.48
N GLY A 20 -11.12 3.65 -8.52
CA GLY A 20 -10.60 2.30 -8.36
C GLY A 20 -10.55 1.90 -6.88
N THR A 21 -9.89 0.78 -6.58
CA THR A 21 -9.69 0.29 -5.19
C THR A 21 -8.98 1.29 -4.28
N SER A 22 -8.28 2.27 -4.85
CA SER A 22 -7.45 3.23 -4.13
C SER A 22 -7.60 4.65 -4.71
N GLY A 23 -8.84 5.03 -5.03
CA GLY A 23 -9.20 6.36 -5.55
C GLY A 23 -9.26 6.45 -7.08
N LEU A 24 -9.62 7.64 -7.57
CA LEU A 24 -9.58 7.97 -9.00
C LEU A 24 -8.15 8.34 -9.39
N ARG A 25 -7.59 7.70 -10.42
CA ARG A 25 -6.26 7.98 -10.96
C ARG A 25 -6.32 8.20 -12.46
N LYS A 26 -5.66 9.25 -12.92
CA LYS A 26 -5.54 9.65 -14.34
C LYS A 26 -4.27 10.47 -14.53
N LYS A 27 -3.85 10.66 -15.78
CA LYS A 27 -2.80 11.63 -16.12
C LYS A 27 -3.17 13.04 -15.64
N VAL A 28 -2.20 13.80 -15.15
CA VAL A 28 -2.33 15.21 -14.71
C VAL A 28 -3.07 16.06 -15.74
N LYS A 29 -2.77 15.87 -17.03
CA LYS A 29 -3.43 16.60 -18.14
C LYS A 29 -4.95 16.44 -18.14
N VAL A 30 -5.48 15.34 -17.62
CA VAL A 30 -6.92 15.07 -17.51
C VAL A 30 -7.49 15.86 -16.33
N PHE A 31 -6.85 15.80 -15.16
CA PHE A 31 -7.28 16.55 -13.97
C PHE A 31 -7.24 18.06 -14.14
N LYS A 32 -6.33 18.57 -14.98
CA LYS A 32 -6.24 20.01 -15.32
C LYS A 32 -7.29 20.47 -16.32
N GLN A 33 -8.09 19.57 -16.90
CA GLN A 33 -9.22 20.00 -17.73
C GLN A 33 -10.22 20.78 -16.86
N PRO A 34 -10.77 21.90 -17.35
CA PRO A 34 -11.79 22.64 -16.62
C PRO A 34 -12.92 21.73 -16.14
N ASN A 35 -13.34 21.90 -14.88
CA ASN A 35 -14.41 21.16 -14.23
C ASN A 35 -14.14 19.68 -13.95
N TYR A 36 -13.01 19.09 -14.36
CA TYR A 36 -12.80 17.66 -14.19
C TYR A 36 -12.65 17.29 -12.70
N LEU A 37 -11.75 17.97 -11.98
CA LEU A 37 -11.55 17.74 -10.55
C LEU A 37 -12.81 18.16 -9.77
N GLU A 38 -13.39 19.30 -10.12
CA GLU A 38 -14.56 19.88 -9.47
C GLU A 38 -15.75 18.92 -9.55
N ASN A 39 -15.99 18.32 -10.71
CA ASN A 39 -17.07 17.35 -10.88
C ASN A 39 -16.92 16.15 -9.95
N PHE A 40 -15.69 15.65 -9.78
CA PHE A 40 -15.42 14.52 -8.91
C PHE A 40 -15.61 14.90 -7.43
N VAL A 41 -15.09 16.06 -7.01
CA VAL A 41 -15.23 16.57 -5.63
C VAL A 41 -16.70 16.82 -5.28
N GLN A 42 -17.46 17.46 -6.18
CA GLN A 42 -18.89 17.68 -5.97
C GLN A 42 -19.66 16.36 -5.91
N SER A 43 -19.36 15.42 -6.81
CA SER A 43 -19.96 14.08 -6.82
C SER A 43 -19.70 13.33 -5.50
N THR A 44 -18.52 13.56 -4.90
CA THR A 44 -18.16 13.04 -3.58
C THR A 44 -19.03 13.66 -2.48
N PHE A 45 -19.16 14.98 -2.44
CA PHE A 45 -20.05 15.64 -1.47
C PHE A 45 -21.52 15.21 -1.63
N THR A 46 -22.00 15.05 -2.87
CA THR A 46 -23.35 14.56 -3.15
C THR A 46 -23.54 13.13 -2.63
N ALA A 47 -22.55 12.25 -2.79
CA ALA A 47 -22.62 10.87 -2.28
C ALA A 47 -22.63 10.80 -0.75
N LEU A 48 -21.95 11.74 -0.07
CA LEU A 48 -21.95 11.84 1.39
C LEU A 48 -23.26 12.41 1.96
N THR A 49 -24.04 13.09 1.12
CA THR A 49 -25.26 13.86 1.46
C THR A 49 -24.98 15.17 2.21
N PRO A 50 -25.84 16.19 2.08
CA PRO A 50 -25.68 17.47 2.79
C PRO A 50 -25.56 17.33 4.31
N ARG A 51 -26.20 16.30 4.90
CA ARG A 51 -26.17 16.06 6.35
C ARG A 51 -24.78 15.67 6.85
N LYS A 52 -23.96 14.97 6.06
CA LYS A 52 -22.59 14.62 6.45
C LYS A 52 -21.57 15.70 6.09
N VAL A 53 -21.87 16.55 5.11
CA VAL A 53 -20.94 17.58 4.60
C VAL A 53 -21.07 18.90 5.36
N ARG A 54 -22.31 19.37 5.59
CA ARG A 54 -22.53 20.65 6.27
C ARG A 54 -22.08 20.57 7.72
N GLY A 55 -21.26 21.53 8.14
CA GLY A 55 -20.70 21.56 9.48
C GLY A 55 -19.51 20.61 9.71
N ALA A 56 -19.09 19.85 8.70
CA ALA A 56 -18.00 18.88 8.83
C ALA A 56 -16.63 19.54 9.04
N ALA A 57 -15.71 18.79 9.65
CA ALA A 57 -14.28 19.01 9.53
C ALA A 57 -13.71 17.96 8.57
N LEU A 58 -12.92 18.36 7.57
CA LEU A 58 -12.29 17.44 6.63
C LEU A 58 -10.77 17.68 6.57
N VAL A 59 -10.01 16.65 6.22
CA VAL A 59 -8.58 16.78 5.90
C VAL A 59 -8.40 16.88 4.39
N VAL A 60 -7.52 17.76 3.92
CA VAL A 60 -7.15 17.86 2.49
C VAL A 60 -5.64 18.02 2.40
N SER A 61 -4.95 16.99 1.95
CA SER A 61 -3.49 16.94 1.80
C SER A 61 -3.10 15.77 0.89
N GLY A 62 -1.82 15.61 0.61
CA GLY A 62 -1.37 14.51 -0.23
C GLY A 62 0.13 14.29 -0.19
N ASP A 63 0.63 13.61 -1.22
CA ASP A 63 2.03 13.20 -1.29
C ASP A 63 2.98 14.27 -1.84
N GLY A 64 2.44 15.43 -2.21
CA GLY A 64 3.22 16.55 -2.74
C GLY A 64 3.51 16.45 -4.23
N ARG A 65 2.97 15.47 -4.97
CA ARG A 65 3.11 15.40 -6.43
C ARG A 65 2.59 16.66 -7.12
N TYR A 66 3.07 16.89 -8.33
CA TYR A 66 2.64 18.00 -9.18
C TYR A 66 1.11 18.10 -9.25
N PHE A 67 0.59 19.33 -9.29
CA PHE A 67 -0.84 19.69 -9.21
C PHE A 67 -1.49 19.58 -7.82
N SER A 68 -0.85 18.99 -6.81
CA SER A 68 -1.45 18.86 -5.46
C SER A 68 -1.81 20.21 -4.83
N LYS A 69 -0.93 21.21 -4.94
CA LYS A 69 -1.17 22.56 -4.36
C LYS A 69 -2.41 23.23 -4.96
N ASP A 70 -2.56 23.17 -6.28
CA ASP A 70 -3.71 23.73 -6.99
C ASP A 70 -5.00 22.99 -6.61
N ALA A 71 -4.95 21.66 -6.57
CA ALA A 71 -6.09 20.82 -6.18
C ALA A 71 -6.55 21.10 -4.74
N ILE A 72 -5.63 21.36 -3.80
CA ILE A 72 -5.97 21.76 -2.42
C ILE A 72 -6.79 23.05 -2.42
N GLN A 73 -6.38 24.07 -3.17
CA GLN A 73 -7.11 25.35 -3.23
C GLN A 73 -8.50 25.17 -3.83
N ILE A 74 -8.64 24.37 -4.89
CA ILE A 74 -9.93 24.03 -5.50
C ILE A 74 -10.85 23.36 -4.46
N ILE A 75 -10.35 22.34 -3.76
CA ILE A 75 -11.14 21.60 -2.77
C ILE A 75 -11.53 22.50 -1.58
N ILE A 76 -10.65 23.40 -1.12
CA ILE A 76 -10.98 24.37 -0.05
C ILE A 76 -12.18 25.23 -0.46
N LYS A 77 -12.17 25.79 -1.66
CA LYS A 77 -13.25 26.65 -2.18
C LYS A 77 -14.56 25.89 -2.34
N MET A 78 -14.49 24.65 -2.85
CA MET A 78 -15.67 23.80 -2.99
C MET A 78 -16.22 23.33 -1.64
N ALA A 79 -15.35 23.02 -0.68
CA ALA A 79 -15.74 22.64 0.68
C ALA A 79 -16.51 23.79 1.36
N ALA A 80 -16.00 25.02 1.25
CA ALA A 80 -16.72 26.21 1.71
C ALA A 80 -18.07 26.38 1.01
N GLY A 81 -18.11 26.21 -0.32
CA GLY A 81 -19.35 26.27 -1.11
C GLY A 81 -20.39 25.21 -0.73
N ASN A 82 -19.95 24.06 -0.22
CA ASN A 82 -20.82 22.95 0.22
C ASN A 82 -21.14 22.99 1.73
N GLY A 83 -20.69 24.02 2.45
CA GLY A 83 -21.02 24.25 3.86
C GLY A 83 -20.16 23.46 4.86
N VAL A 84 -18.98 22.97 4.45
CA VAL A 84 -17.98 22.42 5.38
C VAL A 84 -17.57 23.50 6.38
N ARG A 85 -17.39 23.14 7.66
CA ARG A 85 -17.02 24.09 8.73
C ARG A 85 -15.52 24.32 8.79
N ARG A 86 -14.72 23.28 8.56
CA ARG A 86 -13.26 23.32 8.74
C ARG A 86 -12.52 22.42 7.76
N ILE A 87 -11.38 22.89 7.27
CA ILE A 87 -10.39 22.11 6.53
C ILE A 87 -9.08 22.08 7.30
N TRP A 88 -8.53 20.89 7.46
CA TRP A 88 -7.18 20.65 7.97
C TRP A 88 -6.22 20.33 6.82
N VAL A 89 -5.09 21.03 6.79
CA VAL A 89 -4.06 20.87 5.77
C VAL A 89 -2.72 20.66 6.47
N GLY A 90 -2.00 19.57 6.17
CA GLY A 90 -0.62 19.44 6.60
C GLY A 90 0.25 20.50 5.93
N GLN A 91 1.27 20.99 6.62
CA GLN A 91 2.14 22.05 6.11
C GLN A 91 2.68 21.71 4.70
N ASN A 92 2.63 22.70 3.81
CA ASN A 92 2.94 22.59 2.37
C ASN A 92 1.99 21.66 1.58
N GLY A 93 0.85 21.29 2.17
CA GLY A 93 -0.09 20.31 1.61
C GLY A 93 0.34 18.85 1.81
N LEU A 94 1.37 18.59 2.63
CA LEU A 94 1.97 17.28 2.80
C LEU A 94 1.34 16.54 3.97
N LEU A 95 0.70 15.41 3.70
CA LEU A 95 0.39 14.38 4.69
C LEU A 95 0.46 13.01 4.02
N SER A 96 1.14 12.06 4.67
CA SER A 96 1.09 10.67 4.25
C SER A 96 -0.31 10.09 4.42
N THR A 97 -0.67 9.09 3.62
CA THR A 97 -1.95 8.37 3.77
C THR A 97 -2.12 7.80 5.19
N PRO A 98 -1.09 7.19 5.82
CA PRO A 98 -1.16 6.80 7.23
C PRO A 98 -1.41 7.97 8.19
N ALA A 99 -0.74 9.10 7.99
CA ALA A 99 -0.92 10.28 8.82
C ALA A 99 -2.31 10.91 8.66
N VAL A 100 -2.89 10.89 7.45
CA VAL A 100 -4.30 11.29 7.26
C VAL A 100 -5.23 10.40 8.07
N SER A 101 -5.05 9.08 8.01
CA SER A 101 -5.84 8.14 8.82
C SER A 101 -5.69 8.41 10.32
N ALA A 102 -4.46 8.63 10.78
CA ALA A 102 -4.16 9.01 12.16
C ALA A 102 -4.81 10.35 12.55
N VAL A 103 -4.80 11.36 11.68
CA VAL A 103 -5.40 12.68 11.97
C VAL A 103 -6.92 12.59 12.04
N ILE A 104 -7.58 11.87 11.12
CA ILE A 104 -9.04 11.66 11.18
C ILE A 104 -9.43 11.03 12.51
N ARG A 105 -8.65 10.03 12.92
CA ARG A 105 -8.91 9.25 14.13
C ARG A 105 -8.53 10.04 15.37
N GLU A 106 -7.33 10.57 15.49
CA GLU A 106 -6.79 11.02 16.77
C GLU A 106 -6.90 12.53 17.00
N ARG A 107 -6.94 13.35 15.94
CA ARG A 107 -6.95 14.80 16.08
C ARG A 107 -8.33 15.29 16.53
N VAL A 108 -8.35 16.01 17.65
CA VAL A 108 -9.54 16.71 18.16
C VAL A 108 -9.33 18.19 17.98
N GLY A 109 -10.13 18.81 17.11
CA GLY A 109 -10.06 20.24 16.84
C GLY A 109 -10.44 21.07 18.06
N VAL A 110 -9.74 22.18 18.29
CA VAL A 110 -10.16 23.17 19.27
C VAL A 110 -11.18 24.09 18.61
N ASP A 111 -12.39 24.15 19.16
CA ASP A 111 -13.36 25.17 18.80
C ASP A 111 -13.18 26.37 19.72
N VAL A 112 -12.55 27.43 19.20
CA VAL A 112 -12.26 28.65 19.97
C VAL A 112 -13.53 29.46 20.25
N SER A 113 -14.67 29.10 19.66
CA SER A 113 -15.93 29.84 19.77
C SER A 113 -16.89 29.32 20.86
N SER A 114 -16.69 28.10 21.38
CA SER A 114 -17.56 27.50 22.38
C SER A 114 -16.91 27.49 23.78
N ARG A 115 -17.62 27.98 24.80
CA ARG A 115 -17.22 27.90 26.23
C ARG A 115 -17.23 26.46 26.78
N LEU A 116 -17.53 25.47 25.94
CA LEU A 116 -17.52 24.05 26.22
C LEU A 116 -16.44 23.43 25.32
N VAL A 117 -15.43 22.79 25.91
CA VAL A 117 -14.42 22.03 25.17
C VAL A 117 -15.08 20.75 24.61
N SER A 118 -15.80 20.89 23.51
CA SER A 118 -16.32 19.78 22.69
C SER A 118 -15.64 19.90 21.32
N GLY A 119 -14.42 19.37 21.21
CA GLY A 119 -13.68 19.45 19.95
C GLY A 119 -14.28 18.56 18.85
N SER A 120 -14.21 19.02 17.60
CA SER A 120 -14.66 18.26 16.43
C SER A 120 -13.54 17.37 15.88
N ARG A 121 -13.84 16.11 15.57
CA ARG A 121 -12.98 15.25 14.74
C ARG A 121 -13.26 15.47 13.26
N ALA A 122 -12.31 15.12 12.40
CA ALA A 122 -12.60 15.08 10.98
C ALA A 122 -13.57 13.92 10.66
N THR A 123 -14.48 14.14 9.71
CA THR A 123 -15.46 13.14 9.26
C THR A 123 -15.05 12.49 7.93
N GLY A 124 -13.92 12.90 7.37
CA GLY A 124 -13.33 12.32 6.18
C GLY A 124 -12.16 13.14 5.65
N ALA A 125 -11.60 12.70 4.54
CA ALA A 125 -10.47 13.36 3.91
C ALA A 125 -10.42 13.17 2.40
N PHE A 126 -9.98 14.21 1.70
CA PHE A 126 -9.45 14.06 0.35
C PHE A 126 -7.93 13.89 0.41
N ILE A 127 -7.43 12.78 -0.13
CA ILE A 127 -6.00 12.48 -0.18
C ILE A 127 -5.53 12.58 -1.63
N LEU A 128 -4.63 13.52 -1.90
CA LEU A 128 -4.12 13.82 -3.23
C LEU A 128 -2.87 12.99 -3.51
N THR A 129 -3.08 11.82 -4.08
CA THR A 129 -2.01 10.86 -4.34
C THR A 129 -2.43 9.81 -5.37
N ALA A 130 -1.47 9.39 -6.19
CA ALA A 130 -1.56 8.16 -6.97
C ALA A 130 -0.56 7.07 -6.49
N SER A 131 -0.17 7.10 -5.20
CA SER A 131 0.68 6.10 -4.54
C SER A 131 1.99 5.85 -5.31
N HIS A 132 2.28 4.61 -5.75
CA HIS A 132 3.49 4.31 -6.54
C HIS A 132 3.60 5.10 -7.83
N ASN A 133 2.48 5.46 -8.46
CA ASN A 133 2.52 6.01 -9.80
C ASN A 133 3.42 7.25 -9.88
N PRO A 134 4.19 7.42 -10.98
CA PRO A 134 5.09 8.54 -11.15
C PRO A 134 4.34 9.87 -11.10
N GLY A 135 5.06 10.91 -10.69
CA GLY A 135 4.56 12.28 -10.55
C GLY A 135 5.20 13.20 -11.57
N GLY A 136 4.64 14.40 -11.72
CA GLY A 136 5.11 15.41 -12.65
C GLY A 136 4.05 15.79 -13.69
N PRO A 137 4.31 16.82 -14.51
CA PRO A 137 3.29 17.45 -15.36
C PRO A 137 2.68 16.53 -16.42
N ASN A 138 3.41 15.50 -16.85
CA ASN A 138 2.97 14.54 -17.86
C ASN A 138 2.56 13.18 -17.28
N GLU A 139 2.65 13.01 -15.96
CA GLU A 139 2.46 11.74 -15.27
C GLU A 139 1.12 11.69 -14.53
N ASP A 140 1.03 10.87 -13.49
CA ASP A 140 -0.22 10.51 -12.85
C ASP A 140 -0.56 11.40 -11.66
N PHE A 141 -1.83 11.78 -11.58
CA PHE A 141 -2.43 12.38 -10.41
C PHE A 141 -3.54 11.47 -9.89
N GLY A 142 -3.86 11.59 -8.61
CA GLY A 142 -4.92 10.81 -8.01
C GLY A 142 -5.59 11.52 -6.86
N ILE A 143 -6.85 11.15 -6.63
CA ILE A 143 -7.66 11.64 -5.53
C ILE A 143 -8.37 10.45 -4.87
N LYS A 144 -8.12 10.26 -3.57
CA LYS A 144 -8.79 9.28 -2.70
C LYS A 144 -9.77 10.02 -1.79
N TYR A 145 -10.78 9.30 -1.32
CA TYR A 145 -11.63 9.77 -0.22
C TYR A 145 -11.63 8.76 0.91
N ASN A 146 -11.28 9.21 2.12
CA ASN A 146 -11.35 8.42 3.35
C ASN A 146 -12.54 8.86 4.21
N MET A 147 -13.13 7.91 4.92
CA MET A 147 -14.31 8.10 5.77
C MET A 147 -13.92 8.41 7.23
N GLU A 148 -14.92 8.67 8.05
CA GLU A 148 -14.83 8.98 9.49
C GLU A 148 -14.08 7.94 10.36
N ASN A 149 -13.96 6.68 9.93
CA ASN A 149 -13.14 5.68 10.63
C ASN A 149 -11.63 5.82 10.34
N GLY A 150 -11.26 6.67 9.38
CA GLY A 150 -9.91 6.92 8.90
C GLY A 150 -9.51 6.10 7.67
N GLY A 151 -10.36 5.20 7.17
CA GLY A 151 -10.04 4.29 6.07
C GLY A 151 -10.67 4.68 4.74
N PRO A 152 -10.32 3.97 3.64
CA PRO A 152 -10.87 4.24 2.31
C PRO A 152 -12.39 4.15 2.28
N ALA A 153 -13.03 4.95 1.41
CA ALA A 153 -14.46 4.84 1.15
C ALA A 153 -14.86 3.40 0.73
N PRO A 154 -15.93 2.83 1.31
CA PRO A 154 -16.41 1.50 0.94
C PRO A 154 -17.08 1.51 -0.44
N GLU A 155 -17.28 0.32 -1.03
CA GLU A 155 -17.79 0.17 -2.41
C GLU A 155 -19.09 0.93 -2.66
N GLY A 156 -20.05 0.81 -1.74
CA GLY A 156 -21.33 1.50 -1.86
C GLY A 156 -21.20 3.03 -1.97
N ILE A 157 -20.21 3.62 -1.30
CA ILE A 157 -19.93 5.06 -1.42
C ILE A 157 -19.23 5.34 -2.76
N THR A 158 -18.20 4.59 -3.12
CA THR A 158 -17.46 4.83 -4.38
C THR A 158 -18.33 4.63 -5.63
N ASP A 159 -19.27 3.68 -5.60
CA ASP A 159 -20.24 3.47 -6.67
C ASP A 159 -21.21 4.65 -6.73
N GLN A 160 -21.71 5.14 -5.59
CA GLN A 160 -22.56 6.34 -5.56
C GLN A 160 -21.82 7.58 -6.09
N ILE A 161 -20.54 7.75 -5.76
CA ILE A 161 -19.70 8.81 -6.34
C ILE A 161 -19.70 8.69 -7.86
N TYR A 162 -19.42 7.50 -8.39
CA TYR A 162 -19.41 7.27 -9.83
C TYR A 162 -20.77 7.54 -10.49
N GLU A 163 -21.87 7.07 -9.90
CA GLU A 163 -23.23 7.36 -10.40
C GLU A 163 -23.52 8.86 -10.47
N ASN A 164 -23.06 9.63 -9.46
CA ASN A 164 -23.19 11.08 -9.45
C ASN A 164 -22.36 11.74 -10.56
N THR A 165 -21.13 11.27 -10.83
CA THR A 165 -20.27 11.84 -11.90
C THR A 165 -20.91 11.74 -13.28
N LYS A 166 -21.73 10.70 -13.53
CA LYS A 166 -22.41 10.48 -14.82
C LYS A 166 -23.60 11.42 -15.05
N THR A 167 -24.10 12.07 -14.00
CA THR A 167 -25.36 12.83 -14.02
C THR A 167 -25.22 14.27 -13.54
N ILE A 168 -24.03 14.67 -13.08
CA ILE A 168 -23.72 16.01 -12.59
C ILE A 168 -24.00 17.09 -13.66
N LYS A 169 -24.56 18.22 -13.21
CA LYS A 169 -24.88 19.39 -14.05
C LYS A 169 -24.33 20.70 -13.50
N GLU A 170 -24.04 20.74 -12.21
CA GLU A 170 -23.48 21.90 -11.54
C GLU A 170 -22.61 21.46 -10.36
N TYR A 171 -21.71 22.34 -9.94
CA TYR A 171 -21.01 22.25 -8.66
C TYR A 171 -21.02 23.59 -7.92
N LEU A 172 -20.84 23.53 -6.60
CA LEU A 172 -20.80 24.71 -5.74
C LEU A 172 -19.35 25.08 -5.40
N THR A 173 -19.04 26.37 -5.49
CA THR A 173 -17.74 26.91 -5.09
C THR A 173 -17.90 28.29 -4.45
N ALA A 174 -16.98 28.62 -3.54
CA ALA A 174 -16.92 29.93 -2.87
C ALA A 174 -15.85 30.84 -3.49
N ASP A 175 -16.11 32.15 -3.53
CA ASP A 175 -15.19 33.19 -4.02
C ASP A 175 -14.10 33.54 -2.99
N LEU A 176 -13.35 32.54 -2.53
CA LEU A 176 -12.27 32.72 -1.56
C LEU A 176 -10.92 33.01 -2.24
N PRO A 177 -10.06 33.86 -1.63
CA PRO A 177 -8.65 33.89 -1.98
C PRO A 177 -7.99 32.56 -1.63
N ASP A 178 -6.86 32.27 -2.28
CA ASP A 178 -6.06 31.10 -1.92
C ASP A 178 -5.51 31.24 -0.50
N VAL A 179 -5.47 30.12 0.22
CA VAL A 179 -4.90 30.05 1.58
C VAL A 179 -3.41 29.73 1.47
N ASP A 180 -2.58 30.44 2.23
CA ASP A 180 -1.17 30.07 2.37
C ASP A 180 -1.05 28.78 3.18
N ILE A 181 -0.81 27.67 2.46
CA ILE A 181 -0.63 26.34 3.05
C ILE A 181 0.79 26.08 3.55
N THR A 182 1.72 27.04 3.44
CA THR A 182 3.11 26.88 3.87
C THR A 182 3.33 27.31 5.32
N ALA A 183 2.49 28.20 5.85
CA ALA A 183 2.57 28.71 7.21
C ALA A 183 1.56 28.01 8.13
N ILE A 184 2.04 27.45 9.25
CA ILE A 184 1.17 26.89 10.30
C ILE A 184 0.31 28.00 10.90
N GLY A 185 -0.99 27.75 11.02
CA GLY A 185 -1.94 28.72 11.56
C GLY A 185 -3.37 28.47 11.09
N VAL A 186 -4.28 29.35 11.51
CA VAL A 186 -5.69 29.30 11.11
C VAL A 186 -6.02 30.51 10.26
N THR A 187 -6.56 30.27 9.07
CA THR A 187 -7.17 31.29 8.23
C THR A 187 -8.69 31.14 8.32
N SER A 188 -9.38 32.19 8.77
CA SER A 188 -10.82 32.18 9.00
C SER A 188 -11.56 33.05 7.98
N PHE A 189 -12.67 32.52 7.47
CA PHE A 189 -13.59 33.18 6.56
C PHE A 189 -15.00 33.17 7.17
N SER A 190 -15.85 34.09 6.73
CA SER A 190 -17.26 34.14 7.12
C SER A 190 -18.13 33.84 5.91
N GLY A 191 -18.99 32.84 5.99
CA GLY A 191 -19.94 32.46 4.95
C GLY A 191 -21.39 32.48 5.43
N HIS A 192 -22.32 32.22 4.52
CA HIS A 192 -23.75 32.16 4.83
C HIS A 192 -24.11 31.07 5.86
N ASP A 193 -23.40 29.93 5.82
CA ASP A 193 -23.58 28.82 6.76
C ASP A 193 -22.75 28.97 8.05
N GLY A 194 -22.11 30.13 8.25
CA GLY A 194 -21.29 30.44 9.42
C GLY A 194 -19.80 30.58 9.11
N GLN A 195 -18.96 30.46 10.13
CA GLN A 195 -17.51 30.57 10.00
C GLN A 195 -16.94 29.37 9.25
N PHE A 196 -15.99 29.58 8.35
CA PHE A 196 -15.22 28.54 7.67
C PHE A 196 -13.74 28.71 8.00
N ASP A 197 -13.10 27.70 8.58
CA ASP A 197 -11.69 27.76 8.96
C ASP A 197 -10.84 26.83 8.09
N VAL A 198 -9.69 27.30 7.63
CA VAL A 198 -8.61 26.48 7.09
C VAL A 198 -7.45 26.52 8.08
N GLU A 199 -7.13 25.38 8.68
CA GLU A 199 -6.07 25.24 9.66
C GLU A 199 -4.92 24.43 9.04
N VAL A 200 -3.77 25.08 8.93
CA VAL A 200 -2.51 24.49 8.50
C VAL A 200 -1.74 24.05 9.74
N PHE A 201 -1.31 22.79 9.78
CA PHE A 201 -0.64 22.20 10.94
C PHE A 201 0.61 21.40 10.54
N ASP A 202 1.49 21.13 11.51
CA ASP A 202 2.70 20.35 11.29
C ASP A 202 2.36 18.92 10.81
N SER A 203 2.94 18.51 9.68
CA SER A 203 2.60 17.25 9.00
C SER A 203 2.94 15.99 9.81
N ALA A 204 3.93 16.07 10.71
CA ALA A 204 4.46 14.90 11.41
C ALA A 204 3.90 14.73 12.82
N SER A 205 3.52 15.82 13.49
CA SER A 205 3.27 15.86 14.94
C SER A 205 2.24 14.84 15.42
N ASP A 206 1.05 14.77 14.81
CA ASP A 206 0.00 13.83 15.24
C ASP A 206 0.40 12.38 15.00
N TYR A 207 1.04 12.09 13.87
CA TYR A 207 1.48 10.75 13.50
C TYR A 207 2.63 10.25 14.39
N VAL A 208 3.66 11.08 14.61
CA VAL A 208 4.79 10.76 15.50
C VAL A 208 4.30 10.58 16.93
N LYS A 209 3.36 11.42 17.36
CA LYS A 209 2.69 11.24 18.65
C LYS A 209 2.02 9.88 18.70
N LEU A 210 1.21 9.48 17.71
CA LEU A 210 0.56 8.16 17.67
C LEU A 210 1.58 7.02 17.78
N MET A 211 2.67 7.05 17.01
CA MET A 211 3.73 6.01 17.08
C MET A 211 4.36 5.88 18.47
N LYS A 212 4.42 6.98 19.22
CA LYS A 212 4.93 7.06 20.60
C LYS A 212 3.85 6.89 21.67
N MET A 213 2.57 6.93 21.32
CA MET A 213 1.48 7.17 22.27
C MET A 213 0.89 5.89 22.85
N ASP A 214 0.57 5.99 24.14
CA ASP A 214 -0.19 5.03 24.95
C ASP A 214 -1.64 4.88 24.46
N THR A 215 -1.93 3.81 23.72
CA THR A 215 -3.27 3.56 23.17
C THR A 215 -4.29 3.10 24.21
N ALA A 216 -3.87 2.84 25.47
CA ALA A 216 -4.78 2.48 26.55
C ALA A 216 -5.69 3.65 27.00
N LYS A 217 -5.36 4.89 26.63
CA LYS A 217 -6.12 6.08 27.08
C LYS A 217 -7.30 6.50 26.21
N LEU A 218 -7.54 5.86 25.05
CA LEU A 218 -8.59 6.34 24.13
C LEU A 218 -9.96 5.70 24.32
N PHE A 219 -10.12 4.66 25.15
CA PHE A 219 -11.40 3.94 25.28
C PHE A 219 -11.85 3.54 26.69
N CYS A 220 -11.25 4.07 27.77
CA CYS A 220 -11.70 3.71 29.11
C CYS A 220 -11.78 4.92 30.06
N HIS A 221 -13.01 5.27 30.47
CA HIS A 221 -13.24 6.20 31.58
C HIS A 221 -13.05 5.55 32.96
N CYS A 222 -12.62 4.28 33.04
CA CYS A 222 -12.34 3.60 34.30
C CYS A 222 -11.32 2.48 34.09
N ILE A 223 -10.02 2.72 34.32
CA ILE A 223 -9.10 1.75 34.95
C ILE A 223 -7.77 2.45 35.27
N CYS A 224 -7.30 2.11 36.47
CA CYS A 224 -6.09 2.43 37.23
C CYS A 224 -4.86 3.00 36.49
N MET A 225 -4.25 3.99 37.16
CA MET A 225 -2.89 4.47 36.91
C MET A 225 -1.86 3.34 37.08
N ASN A 226 -1.28 2.82 35.99
CA ASN A 226 0.18 2.58 35.85
C ASN A 226 0.68 1.87 34.56
N ASP A 227 -0.16 1.47 33.60
CA ASP A 227 0.35 0.77 32.40
C ASP A 227 0.44 1.70 31.18
N ARG A 228 1.67 2.07 30.79
CA ARG A 228 1.98 2.82 29.56
C ARG A 228 2.23 1.82 28.43
N LEU A 229 1.42 1.76 27.38
CA LEU A 229 1.79 0.98 26.18
C LEU A 229 1.72 1.87 24.94
N SER A 230 2.87 2.51 24.65
CA SER A 230 3.13 3.12 23.35
C SER A 230 2.96 2.11 22.21
N ILE A 231 2.73 2.54 20.97
CA ILE A 231 2.72 1.57 19.86
C ILE A 231 4.08 0.84 19.82
N PHE A 232 5.17 1.63 19.82
CA PHE A 232 6.54 1.12 19.83
C PHE A 232 7.33 1.62 21.04
N ASP A 233 8.33 0.83 21.45
CA ASP A 233 9.34 1.25 22.43
C ASP A 233 10.48 1.99 21.70
N PHE A 234 10.35 3.32 21.62
CA PHE A 234 11.34 4.18 20.99
C PHE A 234 12.69 4.16 21.71
N GLU A 235 12.74 3.87 23.02
CA GLU A 235 14.01 3.80 23.75
C GLU A 235 14.82 2.58 23.29
N SER A 236 14.17 1.42 23.17
CA SER A 236 14.83 0.21 22.66
C SER A 236 15.27 0.35 21.21
N ILE A 237 14.44 0.95 20.34
CA ILE A 237 14.83 1.21 18.95
C ILE A 237 15.99 2.22 18.87
N GLN A 238 15.97 3.28 19.70
CA GLN A 238 17.06 4.26 19.75
C GLN A 238 18.39 3.60 20.18
N LYS A 239 18.37 2.71 21.18
CA LYS A 239 19.57 1.94 21.58
C LYS A 239 20.13 1.09 20.44
N LEU A 240 19.26 0.49 19.62
CA LEU A 240 19.67 -0.24 18.41
C LEU A 240 20.30 0.72 17.39
N LEU A 241 19.62 1.80 17.00
CA LEU A 241 20.05 2.70 15.94
C LEU A 241 21.29 3.55 16.28
N THR A 242 21.53 3.81 17.57
CA THR A 242 22.72 4.52 18.05
C THR A 242 23.92 3.59 18.30
N SER A 243 23.72 2.26 18.21
CA SER A 243 24.81 1.30 18.35
C SER A 243 25.80 1.42 17.19
N PRO A 244 27.11 1.47 17.43
CA PRO A 244 28.11 1.52 16.36
C PRO A 244 28.15 0.23 15.52
N LYS A 245 27.54 -0.86 15.98
CA LYS A 245 27.46 -2.13 15.24
C LYS A 245 26.27 -2.19 14.27
N PHE A 246 25.26 -1.32 14.44
CA PHE A 246 24.05 -1.37 13.64
C PHE A 246 24.00 -0.15 12.72
N THR A 247 23.90 -0.40 11.41
CA THR A 247 23.83 0.65 10.40
C THR A 247 22.49 0.60 9.69
N PHE A 248 21.94 1.77 9.40
CA PHE A 248 20.58 1.95 8.92
C PHE A 248 20.57 2.72 7.60
N CYS A 249 19.60 2.42 6.74
CA CYS A 249 19.29 3.22 5.56
C CYS A 249 17.78 3.27 5.30
N TYR A 250 17.26 4.46 5.02
CA TYR A 250 15.85 4.67 4.69
C TYR A 250 15.70 5.54 3.46
N ASP A 251 14.96 5.05 2.46
CA ASP A 251 14.69 5.77 1.22
C ASP A 251 13.21 6.18 1.13
N ALA A 252 12.94 7.48 1.09
CA ALA A 252 11.58 7.98 0.91
C ALA A 252 11.16 8.10 -0.57
N LEU A 253 12.05 7.77 -1.52
CA LEU A 253 11.85 7.87 -2.96
C LEU A 253 11.33 9.25 -3.41
N HIS A 254 11.80 10.32 -2.76
CA HIS A 254 11.31 11.69 -2.94
C HIS A 254 9.81 11.89 -2.69
N GLY A 255 9.16 10.94 -2.02
CA GLY A 255 7.77 10.98 -1.62
C GLY A 255 7.56 11.59 -0.24
N VAL A 256 6.32 11.53 0.23
CA VAL A 256 5.86 12.25 1.44
C VAL A 256 6.46 11.73 2.73
N ALA A 257 6.94 10.48 2.74
CA ALA A 257 7.65 9.89 3.88
C ALA A 257 8.84 10.75 4.34
N GLY A 258 9.44 11.53 3.43
CA GLY A 258 10.51 12.48 3.75
C GLY A 258 10.14 13.52 4.81
N ALA A 259 8.87 13.95 4.85
CA ALA A 259 8.36 14.87 5.87
C ALA A 259 8.35 14.28 7.30
N TYR A 260 8.43 12.94 7.40
CA TYR A 260 8.42 12.19 8.66
C TYR A 260 9.79 11.62 9.00
N ALA A 261 10.57 11.22 7.99
CA ALA A 261 11.78 10.43 8.14
C ALA A 261 12.83 11.10 9.05
N LYS A 262 13.09 12.40 8.85
CA LYS A 262 14.04 13.15 9.70
C LYS A 262 13.54 13.24 11.15
N ARG A 263 12.27 13.60 11.34
CA ARG A 263 11.66 13.69 12.67
C ARG A 263 11.71 12.36 13.41
N ILE A 264 11.37 11.25 12.75
CA ILE A 264 11.32 9.93 13.38
C ILE A 264 12.71 9.33 13.55
N PHE A 265 13.43 9.11 12.45
CA PHE A 265 14.64 8.29 12.50
C PHE A 265 15.84 9.05 13.07
N VAL A 266 15.97 10.35 12.78
CA VAL A 266 17.13 11.14 13.23
C VAL A 266 16.85 11.81 14.57
N GLU A 267 15.80 12.64 14.66
CA GLU A 267 15.55 13.45 15.85
C GLU A 267 15.06 12.63 17.05
N GLU A 268 14.14 11.67 16.82
CA GLU A 268 13.57 10.85 17.90
C GLU A 268 14.41 9.59 18.17
N LEU A 269 14.91 8.91 17.12
CA LEU A 269 15.58 7.61 17.24
C LEU A 269 17.11 7.65 17.11
N GLY A 270 17.71 8.80 16.80
CA GLY A 270 19.17 8.98 16.84
C GLY A 270 19.95 8.35 15.69
N ALA A 271 19.31 7.99 14.58
CA ALA A 271 20.02 7.60 13.36
C ALA A 271 20.84 8.76 12.79
N GLN A 272 21.90 8.44 12.05
CA GLN A 272 22.71 9.45 11.36
C GLN A 272 21.93 10.06 10.20
N GLU A 273 22.01 11.38 9.98
CA GLU A 273 21.29 12.02 8.86
C GLU A 273 21.67 11.42 7.49
N SER A 274 22.90 10.91 7.34
CA SER A 274 23.37 10.18 6.15
C SER A 274 22.69 8.82 5.90
N SER A 275 21.89 8.32 6.85
CA SER A 275 21.03 7.14 6.64
C SER A 275 19.81 7.45 5.79
N LEU A 276 19.44 8.73 5.64
CA LEU A 276 18.27 9.14 4.88
C LEU A 276 18.63 9.36 3.41
N LEU A 277 17.96 8.62 2.52
CA LEU A 277 18.02 8.74 1.08
C LEU A 277 16.74 9.38 0.57
N ASN A 278 16.88 10.34 -0.35
CA ASN A 278 15.77 10.93 -1.09
C ASN A 278 14.60 11.43 -0.20
N CYS A 279 14.89 11.84 1.04
CA CYS A 279 13.90 12.26 2.05
C CYS A 279 13.41 13.72 1.93
N VAL A 280 13.57 14.32 0.76
CA VAL A 280 12.97 15.63 0.44
C VAL A 280 11.87 15.39 -0.58
N PRO A 281 10.59 15.65 -0.23
CA PRO A 281 9.47 15.50 -1.16
C PRO A 281 9.66 16.35 -2.43
N LYS A 282 9.38 15.78 -3.60
CA LYS A 282 9.43 16.49 -4.89
C LYS A 282 8.17 16.24 -5.71
N GLU A 283 7.74 17.24 -6.46
CA GLU A 283 6.51 17.18 -7.27
C GLU A 283 6.57 16.12 -8.39
N ASP A 284 7.76 15.72 -8.81
CA ASP A 284 8.04 14.70 -9.82
C ASP A 284 8.74 13.45 -9.26
N PHE A 285 8.85 13.35 -7.93
CA PHE A 285 9.62 12.30 -7.24
C PHE A 285 11.06 12.13 -7.78
N GLY A 286 11.70 13.22 -8.21
CA GLY A 286 13.04 13.17 -8.81
C GLY A 286 13.08 12.54 -10.21
N GLY A 287 11.94 12.52 -10.91
CA GLY A 287 11.78 11.88 -12.22
C GLY A 287 11.68 10.35 -12.16
N GLY A 288 11.56 9.79 -10.96
CA GLY A 288 11.48 8.35 -10.71
C GLY A 288 10.06 7.85 -10.47
N HIS A 289 9.95 6.53 -10.32
CA HIS A 289 8.73 5.85 -9.89
C HIS A 289 8.84 5.63 -8.37
N PRO A 290 8.00 6.27 -7.52
CA PRO A 290 8.09 6.12 -6.06
C PRO A 290 7.46 4.80 -5.61
N ASP A 291 7.99 3.68 -6.10
CA ASP A 291 7.52 2.33 -5.80
C ASP A 291 8.64 1.52 -5.12
N PRO A 292 8.46 1.09 -3.86
CA PRO A 292 9.50 0.44 -3.09
C PRO A 292 9.61 -1.03 -3.50
N ASN A 293 10.28 -1.29 -4.62
CA ASN A 293 10.60 -2.64 -5.08
C ASN A 293 12.03 -2.70 -5.63
N LEU A 294 12.52 -3.92 -5.91
CA LEU A 294 13.89 -4.14 -6.37
C LEU A 294 14.23 -3.47 -7.72
N THR A 295 13.20 -3.12 -8.52
CA THR A 295 13.35 -2.49 -9.84
C THR A 295 13.50 -0.97 -9.73
N TYR A 296 12.66 -0.31 -8.92
CA TYR A 296 12.59 1.15 -8.87
C TYR A 296 13.43 1.78 -7.76
N ALA A 297 13.59 1.11 -6.61
CA ALA A 297 14.44 1.57 -5.51
C ALA A 297 15.93 1.26 -5.74
N LYS A 298 16.44 1.53 -6.96
CA LYS A 298 17.76 1.08 -7.43
C LYS A 298 18.92 1.53 -6.54
N GLU A 299 18.87 2.77 -6.07
CA GLU A 299 19.92 3.34 -5.20
C GLU A 299 19.98 2.59 -3.87
N LEU A 300 18.83 2.41 -3.21
CA LEU A 300 18.75 1.62 -1.98
C LEU A 300 19.20 0.17 -2.20
N VAL A 301 18.72 -0.49 -3.26
CA VAL A 301 19.09 -1.89 -3.60
C VAL A 301 20.61 -2.02 -3.79
N SER A 302 21.22 -1.07 -4.49
CA SER A 302 22.68 -1.02 -4.65
C SER A 302 23.40 -0.82 -3.32
N ARG A 303 22.93 0.13 -2.49
CA ARG A 303 23.50 0.42 -1.15
C ARG A 303 23.35 -0.77 -0.19
N MET A 304 22.30 -1.56 -0.33
CA MET A 304 22.08 -2.78 0.45
C MET A 304 22.83 -4.00 -0.10
N GLY A 305 23.63 -3.84 -1.15
CA GLY A 305 24.48 -4.90 -1.71
C GLY A 305 23.73 -5.96 -2.52
N LEU A 306 22.55 -5.63 -3.02
CA LEU A 306 21.73 -6.48 -3.90
C LEU A 306 21.87 -6.11 -5.39
N GLY A 307 22.71 -5.12 -5.71
CA GLY A 307 23.05 -4.76 -7.09
C GLY A 307 24.02 -5.76 -7.75
N LYS A 308 24.16 -5.67 -9.09
CA LYS A 308 25.04 -6.55 -9.88
C LYS A 308 26.54 -6.32 -9.65
N SER A 309 26.93 -5.15 -9.15
CA SER A 309 28.33 -4.80 -8.90
C SER A 309 28.69 -5.00 -7.43
N ASN A 310 29.82 -5.66 -7.18
CA ASN A 310 30.39 -5.73 -5.84
C ASN A 310 30.85 -4.33 -5.41
N SER A 311 30.12 -3.72 -4.48
CA SER A 311 30.54 -2.50 -3.79
C SER A 311 31.62 -2.83 -2.76
N GLU A 312 32.69 -2.02 -2.71
CA GLU A 312 33.69 -2.07 -1.63
C GLU A 312 33.14 -1.49 -0.31
N VAL A 313 32.07 -0.70 -0.38
CA VAL A 313 31.38 -0.17 0.80
C VAL A 313 30.47 -1.25 1.37
N GLU A 314 30.67 -1.55 2.66
CA GLU A 314 29.89 -2.55 3.35
C GLU A 314 28.42 -2.10 3.50
N PRO A 315 27.44 -2.93 3.09
CA PRO A 315 26.03 -2.55 3.17
C PRO A 315 25.55 -2.30 4.60
N PRO A 316 24.52 -1.45 4.78
CA PRO A 316 23.84 -1.31 6.06
C PRO A 316 23.24 -2.64 6.57
N GLU A 317 23.09 -2.77 7.88
CA GLU A 317 22.45 -3.94 8.50
C GLU A 317 20.93 -4.00 8.23
N PHE A 318 20.29 -2.83 8.11
CA PHE A 318 18.87 -2.72 7.80
C PHE A 318 18.60 -1.57 6.82
N GLY A 319 17.86 -1.88 5.76
CA GLY A 319 17.44 -0.94 4.73
C GLY A 319 15.93 -0.98 4.57
N ALA A 320 15.31 0.17 4.31
CA ALA A 320 13.90 0.22 3.97
C ALA A 320 13.57 1.34 2.98
N ALA A 321 12.47 1.17 2.24
CA ALA A 321 11.90 2.23 1.41
C ALA A 321 10.40 2.36 1.62
N ALA A 322 9.84 3.54 1.35
CA ALA A 322 8.40 3.76 1.28
C ALA A 322 7.98 4.35 -0.07
N ASP A 323 6.72 4.16 -0.44
CA ASP A 323 6.17 4.71 -1.68
C ASP A 323 5.75 6.18 -1.57
N GLY A 324 5.19 6.71 -2.65
CA GLY A 324 4.81 8.13 -2.78
C GLY A 324 4.00 8.66 -1.59
N ASP A 325 2.96 7.95 -1.13
CA ASP A 325 2.12 8.33 0.00
C ASP A 325 2.41 7.57 1.31
N ALA A 326 3.51 6.83 1.35
CA ALA A 326 4.05 6.09 2.50
C ALA A 326 3.15 5.00 3.09
N ASP A 327 2.20 4.47 2.30
CA ASP A 327 1.35 3.34 2.71
C ASP A 327 1.97 1.98 2.35
N ARG A 328 3.10 1.95 1.64
CA ARG A 328 3.86 0.73 1.32
C ARG A 328 5.29 0.78 1.82
N ASN A 329 5.88 -0.39 2.02
CA ASN A 329 7.25 -0.57 2.50
C ASN A 329 8.00 -1.72 1.82
N MET A 330 9.27 -1.49 1.54
CA MET A 330 10.24 -2.56 1.25
C MET A 330 11.19 -2.70 2.43
N ILE A 331 11.54 -3.94 2.78
CA ILE A 331 12.44 -4.28 3.87
C ILE A 331 13.62 -5.07 3.32
N LEU A 332 14.83 -4.62 3.64
CA LEU A 332 16.09 -5.20 3.21
C LEU A 332 16.99 -5.46 4.42
N GLY A 333 17.56 -6.66 4.47
CA GLY A 333 18.76 -6.92 5.27
C GLY A 333 20.03 -6.63 4.46
N LYS A 334 21.18 -6.71 5.11
CA LYS A 334 22.48 -6.74 4.43
C LYS A 334 22.47 -7.84 3.36
N ARG A 335 22.52 -7.45 2.08
CA ARG A 335 22.52 -8.36 0.91
C ARG A 335 21.32 -9.32 0.88
N PHE A 336 20.21 -8.95 1.51
CA PHE A 336 19.06 -9.83 1.68
C PHE A 336 17.75 -9.10 1.43
N PHE A 337 16.87 -9.68 0.60
CA PHE A 337 15.54 -9.15 0.35
C PHE A 337 14.49 -9.89 1.18
N VAL A 338 13.67 -9.14 1.92
CA VAL A 338 12.51 -9.71 2.62
C VAL A 338 11.27 -9.53 1.74
N THR A 339 10.66 -10.63 1.33
CA THR A 339 9.40 -10.54 0.55
C THR A 339 8.30 -9.89 1.40
N PRO A 340 7.37 -9.12 0.82
CA PRO A 340 6.28 -8.51 1.59
C PRO A 340 5.40 -9.53 2.31
N SER A 341 5.22 -10.71 1.70
CA SER A 341 4.47 -11.81 2.31
C SER A 341 5.19 -12.43 3.51
N ASP A 342 6.51 -12.61 3.45
CA ASP A 342 7.31 -13.01 4.62
C ASP A 342 7.27 -11.91 5.69
N SER A 343 7.37 -10.64 5.29
CA SER A 343 7.40 -9.49 6.20
C SER A 343 6.19 -9.46 7.13
N VAL A 344 4.97 -9.55 6.60
CA VAL A 344 3.75 -9.57 7.45
C VAL A 344 3.70 -10.81 8.35
N SER A 345 4.15 -11.96 7.86
CA SER A 345 4.17 -13.24 8.59
C SER A 345 5.16 -13.18 9.76
N ILE A 346 6.34 -12.61 9.55
CA ILE A 346 7.39 -12.42 10.56
C ILE A 346 6.95 -11.39 11.60
N ILE A 347 6.34 -10.28 11.17
CA ILE A 347 5.80 -9.29 12.10
C ILE A 347 4.74 -9.94 13.00
N ALA A 348 3.78 -10.66 12.43
CA ALA A 348 2.76 -11.36 13.22
C ALA A 348 3.36 -12.39 14.19
N ALA A 349 4.38 -13.13 13.78
CA ALA A 349 5.03 -14.15 14.61
C ALA A 349 5.81 -13.58 15.80
N ASN A 350 6.26 -12.32 15.73
CA ASN A 350 7.08 -11.69 16.78
C ASN A 350 6.37 -10.54 17.52
N ALA A 351 5.17 -10.14 17.07
CA ALA A 351 4.49 -8.92 17.52
C ALA A 351 4.28 -8.86 19.04
N VAL A 352 3.79 -9.95 19.65
CA VAL A 352 3.44 -9.98 21.08
C VAL A 352 4.67 -9.77 21.98
N GLU A 353 5.83 -10.28 21.57
CA GLU A 353 7.07 -10.15 22.35
C GLU A 353 7.80 -8.83 22.10
N ALA A 354 7.77 -8.34 20.86
CA ALA A 354 8.64 -7.25 20.42
C ALA A 354 7.95 -5.88 20.32
N ILE A 355 6.63 -5.82 20.25
CA ILE A 355 5.88 -4.58 19.99
C ILE A 355 4.88 -4.35 21.14
N PRO A 356 5.09 -3.33 21.99
CA PRO A 356 4.28 -3.13 23.21
C PRO A 356 2.77 -3.06 22.96
N TYR A 357 2.35 -2.49 21.84
CA TYR A 357 0.94 -2.43 21.40
C TYR A 357 0.23 -3.79 21.40
N PHE A 358 0.96 -4.87 21.11
CA PHE A 358 0.41 -6.23 21.01
C PHE A 358 0.74 -7.10 22.22
N SER A 359 1.24 -6.54 23.31
CA SER A 359 1.64 -7.31 24.51
C SER A 359 0.49 -8.12 25.14
N ALA A 360 -0.76 -7.68 24.94
CA ALA A 360 -1.96 -8.40 25.37
C ALA A 360 -2.40 -9.52 24.39
N GLY A 361 -1.69 -9.72 23.29
CA GLY A 361 -2.01 -10.68 22.22
C GLY A 361 -2.63 -10.06 20.97
N LEU A 362 -2.75 -10.86 19.91
CA LEU A 362 -3.36 -10.46 18.64
C LEU A 362 -4.83 -10.91 18.58
N LYS A 363 -5.73 -10.03 18.12
CA LYS A 363 -7.16 -10.34 17.93
C LYS A 363 -7.39 -11.33 16.79
N GLY A 364 -6.52 -11.25 15.78
CA GLY A 364 -6.51 -12.06 14.57
C GLY A 364 -5.60 -11.42 13.53
N VAL A 365 -5.39 -12.12 12.42
CA VAL A 365 -4.56 -11.67 11.31
C VAL A 365 -5.28 -11.85 9.98
N ALA A 366 -4.91 -11.08 8.97
CA ALA A 366 -5.52 -11.18 7.66
C ALA A 366 -4.52 -10.90 6.53
N ARG A 367 -4.73 -11.50 5.37
CA ARG A 367 -4.00 -11.16 4.15
C ARG A 367 -4.93 -11.08 2.96
N SER A 368 -4.52 -10.37 1.91
CA SER A 368 -5.23 -10.46 0.65
C SER A 368 -5.01 -11.84 0.01
N MET A 369 -5.98 -12.31 -0.76
CA MET A 369 -5.98 -13.62 -1.40
C MET A 369 -4.71 -13.90 -2.23
N PRO A 370 -4.16 -12.94 -3.01
CA PRO A 370 -2.94 -13.16 -3.77
C PRO A 370 -1.67 -13.26 -2.93
N THR A 371 -1.69 -12.75 -1.71
CA THR A 371 -0.54 -12.77 -0.80
C THR A 371 -0.20 -14.19 -0.40
N SER A 372 1.09 -14.54 -0.29
CA SER A 372 1.52 -15.90 0.07
C SER A 372 0.87 -16.36 1.38
N SER A 373 0.64 -17.67 1.44
CA SER A 373 0.01 -18.37 2.56
C SER A 373 0.90 -18.54 3.80
N GLY A 374 2.08 -17.91 3.86
CA GLY A 374 2.94 -17.95 5.04
C GLY A 374 2.25 -17.46 6.33
N LEU A 375 1.42 -16.42 6.22
CA LEU A 375 0.69 -15.87 7.36
C LEU A 375 -0.36 -16.86 7.89
N ASP A 376 -0.90 -17.73 7.04
CA ASP A 376 -1.89 -18.77 7.38
C ASP A 376 -1.23 -19.80 8.30
N VAL A 377 0.01 -20.19 7.98
CA VAL A 377 0.79 -21.15 8.76
C VAL A 377 1.13 -20.56 10.13
N VAL A 378 1.54 -19.28 10.17
CA VAL A 378 1.78 -18.55 11.43
C VAL A 378 0.50 -18.47 12.25
N ALA A 379 -0.62 -18.07 11.65
CA ALA A 379 -1.90 -17.96 12.35
C ALA A 379 -2.34 -19.29 12.94
N LYS A 380 -2.21 -20.39 12.19
CA LYS A 380 -2.52 -21.74 12.67
C LYS A 380 -1.63 -22.15 13.84
N ASN A 381 -0.33 -21.89 13.75
CA ASN A 381 0.64 -22.26 14.78
C ASN A 381 0.42 -21.47 16.08
N LEU A 382 0.10 -20.18 15.98
CA LEU A 382 -0.19 -19.30 17.09
C LEU A 382 -1.66 -19.35 17.56
N ASN A 383 -2.48 -20.22 16.97
CA ASN A 383 -3.92 -20.36 17.26
C ASN A 383 -4.69 -19.03 17.15
N LEU A 384 -4.41 -18.25 16.10
CA LEU A 384 -5.04 -16.97 15.81
C LEU A 384 -6.21 -17.12 14.84
N LYS A 385 -7.19 -16.23 14.94
CA LYS A 385 -8.18 -16.04 13.87
C LYS A 385 -7.47 -15.56 12.60
N PHE A 386 -7.83 -16.13 11.47
CA PHE A 386 -7.24 -15.81 10.16
C PHE A 386 -8.33 -15.47 9.15
N PHE A 387 -8.10 -14.44 8.34
CA PHE A 387 -8.99 -14.04 7.25
C PHE A 387 -8.22 -13.88 5.93
N GLU A 388 -8.68 -14.57 4.89
CA GLU A 388 -8.29 -14.32 3.50
C GLU A 388 -9.34 -13.40 2.87
N VAL A 389 -8.91 -12.21 2.42
CA VAL A 389 -9.82 -11.18 1.86
C VAL A 389 -9.44 -10.82 0.43
N PRO A 390 -10.28 -10.14 -0.37
CA PRO A 390 -9.87 -9.64 -1.66
C PRO A 390 -8.79 -8.55 -1.55
N THR A 391 -8.11 -8.24 -2.64
CA THR A 391 -7.15 -7.11 -2.66
C THR A 391 -7.87 -5.78 -2.46
N GLY A 392 -7.34 -4.95 -1.57
CA GLY A 392 -7.88 -3.64 -1.23
C GLY A 392 -8.08 -3.47 0.27
N TRP A 393 -7.51 -2.39 0.82
CA TRP A 393 -7.41 -2.24 2.28
C TRP A 393 -8.76 -2.10 3.01
N LYS A 394 -9.82 -1.69 2.30
CA LYS A 394 -11.18 -1.56 2.83
C LYS A 394 -11.70 -2.83 3.51
N PHE A 395 -11.35 -4.03 3.02
CA PHE A 395 -11.78 -5.30 3.61
C PHE A 395 -11.13 -5.55 4.98
N PHE A 396 -9.87 -5.14 5.15
CA PHE A 396 -9.22 -5.17 6.46
C PHE A 396 -9.85 -4.17 7.43
N GLY A 397 -10.23 -2.98 6.92
CA GLY A 397 -10.92 -1.96 7.71
C GLY A 397 -12.16 -2.48 8.43
N ASN A 398 -13.02 -3.22 7.73
CA ASN A 398 -14.20 -3.88 8.32
C ASN A 398 -13.83 -4.85 9.45
N LEU A 399 -12.81 -5.70 9.23
CA LEU A 399 -12.33 -6.64 10.24
C LEU A 399 -11.72 -5.94 11.46
N MET A 400 -11.00 -4.83 11.26
CA MET A 400 -10.42 -4.02 12.33
C MET A 400 -11.51 -3.33 13.16
N ASP A 401 -12.52 -2.76 12.51
CA ASP A 401 -13.67 -2.11 13.17
C ASP A 401 -14.48 -3.11 14.00
N ALA A 402 -14.57 -4.36 13.55
CA ALA A 402 -15.18 -5.46 14.30
C ALA A 402 -14.27 -6.10 15.37
N GLY A 403 -13.04 -5.63 15.53
CA GLY A 403 -12.08 -6.19 16.49
C GLY A 403 -11.65 -7.62 16.17
N LEU A 404 -11.64 -8.01 14.89
CA LEU A 404 -11.27 -9.35 14.42
C LEU A 404 -9.86 -9.43 13.81
N CYS A 405 -9.24 -8.29 13.50
CA CYS A 405 -7.92 -8.22 12.90
C CYS A 405 -7.05 -7.21 13.66
N SER A 406 -5.82 -7.63 14.00
CA SER A 406 -4.78 -6.79 14.58
C SER A 406 -3.69 -6.48 13.57
N ILE A 407 -3.21 -7.46 12.80
CA ILE A 407 -2.14 -7.28 11.80
C ILE A 407 -2.61 -7.83 10.47
N CYS A 408 -2.39 -7.08 9.40
CA CYS A 408 -2.66 -7.54 8.05
C CYS A 408 -1.67 -7.00 7.02
N GLY A 409 -1.65 -7.65 5.86
CA GLY A 409 -0.71 -7.31 4.80
C GLY A 409 -1.13 -7.77 3.42
N GLU A 410 -0.48 -7.17 2.43
CA GLU A 410 -0.63 -7.46 1.02
C GLU A 410 0.77 -7.65 0.41
N GLU A 411 0.90 -8.64 -0.48
CA GLU A 411 2.12 -8.90 -1.27
C GLU A 411 2.64 -7.69 -2.04
N SER A 412 1.77 -6.72 -2.30
CA SER A 412 2.07 -5.46 -2.95
C SER A 412 2.79 -4.46 -2.03
N PHE A 413 3.74 -4.95 -1.20
CA PHE A 413 4.53 -4.15 -0.25
C PHE A 413 3.68 -3.47 0.84
N GLY A 414 2.51 -4.04 1.16
CA GLY A 414 1.57 -3.47 2.11
C GLY A 414 1.58 -4.17 3.46
N THR A 415 1.73 -3.41 4.55
CA THR A 415 1.61 -3.97 5.91
C THR A 415 1.02 -2.91 6.83
N GLY A 416 0.21 -3.33 7.81
CA GLY A 416 -0.37 -2.42 8.78
C GLY A 416 -1.06 -3.15 9.93
N SER A 417 -1.63 -2.37 10.84
CA SER A 417 -2.38 -2.87 11.99
C SER A 417 -3.59 -1.99 12.30
N ASP A 418 -4.40 -2.40 13.28
CA ASP A 418 -5.62 -1.71 13.69
C ASP A 418 -5.41 -0.36 14.41
N HIS A 419 -4.16 0.11 14.53
CA HIS A 419 -3.83 1.45 15.03
C HIS A 419 -4.45 2.56 14.16
N ILE A 420 -4.51 2.33 12.85
CA ILE A 420 -5.19 3.19 11.87
C ILE A 420 -6.07 2.33 10.94
N ARG A 421 -6.55 2.90 9.82
CA ARG A 421 -7.37 2.20 8.81
C ARG A 421 -6.78 2.30 7.41
N GLU A 422 -5.47 2.43 7.34
CA GLU A 422 -4.66 2.37 6.11
C GLU A 422 -3.49 1.42 6.32
N LYS A 423 -2.85 0.99 5.23
CA LYS A 423 -1.50 0.42 5.34
C LYS A 423 -0.57 1.49 5.87
N ASP A 424 0.55 1.09 6.46
CA ASP A 424 1.53 2.04 6.98
C ASP A 424 2.96 1.53 6.81
N GLY A 425 3.68 2.14 5.87
CA GLY A 425 5.04 1.75 5.56
C GLY A 425 6.05 2.15 6.64
N ILE A 426 5.86 3.29 7.29
CA ILE A 426 6.75 3.72 8.38
C ILE A 426 6.51 2.85 9.63
N TRP A 427 5.25 2.52 9.92
CA TRP A 427 4.91 1.58 10.99
C TRP A 427 5.54 0.22 10.78
N ALA A 428 5.52 -0.32 9.55
CA ALA A 428 6.15 -1.60 9.24
C ALA A 428 7.68 -1.56 9.47
N VAL A 429 8.32 -0.44 9.14
CA VAL A 429 9.74 -0.20 9.43
C VAL A 429 10.01 -0.16 10.93
N LEU A 430 9.19 0.55 11.72
CA LEU A 430 9.31 0.60 13.17
C LEU A 430 9.01 -0.77 13.82
N ALA A 431 8.12 -1.58 13.24
CA ALA A 431 7.86 -2.95 13.68
C ALA A 431 9.09 -3.85 13.48
N TRP A 432 9.74 -3.78 12.32
CA TRP A 432 11.00 -4.49 12.07
C TRP A 432 12.13 -4.04 12.99
N LEU A 433 12.29 -2.73 13.18
CA LEU A 433 13.28 -2.20 14.12
C LEU A 433 13.01 -2.63 15.56
N SER A 434 11.73 -2.73 15.95
CA SER A 434 11.33 -3.24 17.28
C SER A 434 11.71 -4.71 17.45
N ILE A 435 11.47 -5.55 16.42
CA ILE A 435 11.86 -6.97 16.42
C ILE A 435 13.38 -7.09 16.51
N LEU A 436 14.12 -6.34 15.70
CA LEU A 436 15.59 -6.33 15.72
C LEU A 436 16.13 -5.86 17.08
N ALA A 437 15.55 -4.81 17.67
CA ALA A 437 15.95 -4.31 18.99
C ALA A 437 15.69 -5.36 20.08
N TYR A 438 14.53 -6.02 20.04
CA TYR A 438 14.19 -7.10 20.97
C TYR A 438 15.16 -8.29 20.86
N LYS A 439 15.43 -8.76 19.63
CA LYS A 439 16.33 -9.90 19.39
C LYS A 439 17.80 -9.58 19.71
N ASN A 440 18.19 -8.31 19.65
CA ASN A 440 19.56 -7.86 19.92
C ASN A 440 19.77 -7.23 21.30
N LYS A 441 18.77 -7.17 22.18
CA LYS A 441 18.84 -6.46 23.47
C LYS A 441 20.04 -6.86 24.36
N GLU A 442 20.53 -8.10 24.22
CA GLU A 442 21.71 -8.61 24.95
C GLU A 442 23.01 -8.54 24.12
N ASN A 443 22.92 -8.37 22.80
CA ASN A 443 24.06 -8.44 21.88
C ASN A 443 24.73 -7.08 21.61
N LEU A 444 24.03 -5.97 21.87
CA LEU A 444 24.55 -4.61 21.63
C LEU A 444 25.83 -4.29 22.41
N GLY A 445 26.05 -4.94 23.56
CA GLY A 445 27.21 -4.73 24.44
C GLY A 445 28.47 -5.53 24.09
N GLY A 446 28.48 -6.33 23.03
CA GLY A 446 29.68 -7.09 22.65
C GLY A 446 29.44 -8.35 21.79
N GLY A 447 28.23 -8.92 21.81
CA GLY A 447 27.86 -10.10 21.02
C GLY A 447 27.72 -9.87 19.52
N GLU A 448 27.54 -10.95 18.77
CA GLU A 448 27.17 -10.91 17.35
C GLU A 448 25.70 -10.47 17.20
N LEU A 449 25.41 -9.65 16.19
CA LEU A 449 24.04 -9.20 15.94
C LEU A 449 23.23 -10.32 15.30
N VAL A 450 21.99 -10.50 15.77
CA VAL A 450 20.96 -11.22 15.03
C VAL A 450 20.53 -10.33 13.87
N THR A 451 20.79 -10.76 12.65
CA THR A 451 20.50 -10.02 11.43
C THR A 451 19.06 -10.21 10.95
N VAL A 452 18.65 -9.41 9.96
CA VAL A 452 17.37 -9.62 9.24
C VAL A 452 17.32 -11.02 8.62
N GLU A 453 18.41 -11.46 7.99
CA GLU A 453 18.49 -12.77 7.36
C GLU A 453 18.36 -13.90 8.39
N ASP A 454 18.98 -13.78 9.56
CA ASP A 454 18.83 -14.78 10.64
C ASP A 454 17.38 -14.92 11.09
N ILE A 455 16.67 -13.79 11.26
CA ILE A 455 15.25 -13.79 11.63
C ILE A 455 14.41 -14.50 10.55
N VAL A 456 14.65 -14.18 9.28
CA VAL A 456 13.89 -14.75 8.16
C VAL A 456 14.19 -16.25 8.00
N ARG A 457 15.47 -16.66 8.08
CA ARG A 457 15.85 -18.07 7.99
C ARG A 457 15.31 -18.89 9.17
N ASN A 458 15.32 -18.33 10.38
CA ASN A 458 14.71 -18.97 11.54
C ASN A 458 13.18 -19.08 11.41
N HIS A 459 12.53 -18.06 10.82
CA HIS A 459 11.11 -18.13 10.47
C HIS A 459 10.84 -19.30 9.51
N TRP A 460 11.61 -19.42 8.42
CA TRP A 460 11.47 -20.52 7.48
C TRP A 460 11.77 -21.89 8.10
N ALA A 461 12.72 -21.99 9.02
CA ALA A 461 12.98 -23.23 9.74
C ALA A 461 11.80 -23.67 10.62
N THR A 462 11.03 -22.70 11.13
CA THR A 462 9.87 -22.95 12.02
C THR A 462 8.59 -23.24 11.23
N TYR A 463 8.31 -22.44 10.20
CA TYR A 463 7.02 -22.42 9.48
C TYR A 463 7.10 -23.00 8.07
N GLY A 464 8.29 -23.35 7.58
CA GLY A 464 8.54 -23.61 6.16
C GLY A 464 8.75 -22.31 5.37
N ARG A 465 9.28 -22.42 4.16
CA ARG A 465 9.43 -21.28 3.23
C ARG A 465 8.33 -21.32 2.18
N HIS A 466 7.67 -20.19 1.99
CA HIS A 466 6.78 -20.00 0.86
C HIS A 466 7.53 -19.20 -0.21
N TYR A 467 8.12 -19.90 -1.17
CA TYR A 467 8.69 -19.25 -2.34
C TYR A 467 7.58 -18.51 -3.07
N TYR A 468 7.83 -17.26 -3.46
CA TYR A 468 6.80 -16.40 -4.01
C TYR A 468 7.38 -15.49 -5.09
N THR A 469 6.63 -15.28 -6.18
CA THR A 469 6.88 -14.19 -7.13
C THR A 469 5.58 -13.71 -7.76
N ARG A 470 5.56 -12.44 -8.18
CA ARG A 470 4.47 -11.85 -8.97
C ARG A 470 4.97 -11.38 -10.32
N TYR A 471 4.26 -11.76 -11.37
CA TYR A 471 4.51 -11.37 -12.75
C TYR A 471 3.38 -10.44 -13.21
N ASP A 472 3.75 -9.19 -13.54
CA ASP A 472 2.80 -8.18 -14.02
C ASP A 472 2.97 -7.99 -15.54
N TYR A 473 1.89 -8.22 -16.28
CA TYR A 473 1.78 -7.95 -17.72
C TYR A 473 0.98 -6.67 -17.90
N GLU A 474 1.69 -5.55 -17.89
CA GLU A 474 1.09 -4.20 -17.94
C GLU A 474 0.78 -3.79 -19.38
N ASN A 475 -0.23 -2.91 -19.53
CA ASN A 475 -0.63 -2.33 -20.82
C ASN A 475 -0.89 -3.39 -21.90
N VAL A 476 -1.53 -4.51 -21.54
CA VAL A 476 -2.04 -5.49 -22.50
C VAL A 476 -3.40 -5.04 -23.05
N ASP A 477 -3.77 -5.54 -24.22
CA ASP A 477 -5.10 -5.27 -24.78
C ASP A 477 -6.19 -5.77 -23.82
N ALA A 478 -7.17 -4.90 -23.53
CA ALA A 478 -8.20 -5.18 -22.55
C ALA A 478 -9.21 -6.24 -23.02
N GLY A 479 -9.43 -6.38 -24.33
CA GLY A 479 -10.27 -7.42 -24.91
C GLY A 479 -9.61 -8.79 -24.77
N ALA A 480 -8.38 -8.91 -25.28
CA ALA A 480 -7.56 -10.12 -25.18
C ALA A 480 -7.35 -10.57 -23.73
N ALA A 481 -7.12 -9.63 -22.80
CA ALA A 481 -6.98 -9.96 -21.39
C ALA A 481 -8.28 -10.54 -20.79
N LYS A 482 -9.45 -10.03 -21.19
CA LYS A 482 -10.74 -10.60 -20.77
C LYS A 482 -10.97 -11.99 -21.35
N GLU A 483 -10.58 -12.21 -22.61
CA GLU A 483 -10.67 -13.53 -23.25
C GLU A 483 -9.79 -14.56 -22.55
N LEU A 484 -8.55 -14.20 -22.19
CA LEU A 484 -7.67 -15.05 -21.38
C LEU A 484 -8.32 -15.42 -20.05
N MET A 485 -8.85 -14.44 -19.31
CA MET A 485 -9.50 -14.73 -18.03
C MET A 485 -10.73 -15.63 -18.19
N ALA A 486 -11.54 -15.41 -19.23
CA ALA A 486 -12.69 -16.27 -19.54
C ALA A 486 -12.26 -17.71 -19.89
N TYR A 487 -11.15 -17.86 -20.62
CA TYR A 487 -10.55 -19.16 -20.92
C TYR A 487 -10.13 -19.89 -19.63
N LEU A 488 -9.44 -19.20 -18.71
CA LEU A 488 -9.04 -19.75 -17.41
C LEU A 488 -10.25 -20.17 -16.56
N VAL A 489 -11.30 -19.34 -16.49
CA VAL A 489 -12.56 -19.68 -15.79
C VAL A 489 -13.21 -20.92 -16.39
N LYS A 490 -13.19 -21.08 -17.71
CA LYS A 490 -13.71 -22.30 -18.34
C LYS A 490 -12.87 -23.52 -17.95
N LEU A 491 -11.54 -23.40 -18.02
CA LEU A 491 -10.61 -24.48 -17.70
C LEU A 491 -10.73 -24.93 -16.23
N GLN A 492 -10.96 -24.01 -15.30
CA GLN A 492 -11.11 -24.31 -13.86
C GLN A 492 -12.23 -25.32 -13.57
N SER A 493 -13.23 -25.42 -14.45
CA SER A 493 -14.39 -26.30 -14.29
C SER A 493 -14.05 -27.79 -14.47
N SER A 494 -12.85 -28.11 -14.97
CA SER A 494 -12.40 -29.48 -15.23
C SER A 494 -10.99 -29.69 -14.66
N LEU A 495 -10.90 -30.17 -13.41
CA LEU A 495 -9.61 -30.50 -12.80
C LEU A 495 -8.82 -31.56 -13.58
N SER A 496 -9.50 -32.41 -14.37
CA SER A 496 -8.80 -33.36 -15.25
C SER A 496 -8.04 -32.61 -16.36
N GLU A 497 -8.71 -31.69 -17.06
CA GLU A 497 -8.08 -30.89 -18.12
C GLU A 497 -6.96 -29.99 -17.57
N VAL A 498 -7.17 -29.39 -16.41
CA VAL A 498 -6.11 -28.63 -15.70
C VAL A 498 -4.90 -29.52 -15.46
N ASN A 499 -5.10 -30.71 -14.87
CA ASN A 499 -3.99 -31.60 -14.55
C ASN A 499 -3.36 -32.25 -15.79
N ASP A 500 -4.07 -32.35 -16.92
CA ASP A 500 -3.48 -32.75 -18.19
C ASP A 500 -2.49 -31.68 -18.72
N CYS A 501 -2.75 -30.39 -18.45
CA CYS A 501 -1.82 -29.30 -18.76
C CYS A 501 -0.60 -29.25 -17.81
N VAL A 502 -0.75 -29.76 -16.58
CA VAL A 502 0.33 -29.81 -15.57
C VAL A 502 1.30 -30.97 -15.81
N LYS A 503 0.87 -32.04 -16.52
CA LYS A 503 1.72 -33.21 -16.79
C LYS A 503 2.96 -32.83 -17.61
N PRO A 504 4.14 -33.41 -17.30
CA PRO A 504 5.35 -33.19 -18.08
C PRO A 504 5.15 -33.72 -19.52
N GLY A 505 5.34 -32.85 -20.52
CA GLY A 505 5.16 -33.21 -21.93
C GLY A 505 4.95 -32.05 -22.90
N LEU A 506 4.70 -30.82 -22.43
CA LEU A 506 4.68 -29.65 -23.31
C LEU A 506 6.11 -29.33 -23.77
N LYS A 507 6.41 -29.67 -25.04
CA LYS A 507 7.50 -29.05 -25.79
C LYS A 507 7.13 -27.56 -25.97
N LEU A 508 7.87 -26.67 -25.32
CA LEU A 508 7.98 -25.30 -25.80
C LEU A 508 8.52 -25.37 -27.23
N ILE A 509 7.75 -24.85 -28.19
CA ILE A 509 8.21 -24.72 -29.58
C ILE A 509 9.29 -23.65 -29.56
N GLU A 510 10.48 -23.98 -30.07
CA GLU A 510 11.56 -23.00 -30.30
C GLU A 510 10.98 -21.84 -31.14
N CYS A 511 11.05 -20.62 -30.59
CA CYS A 511 10.86 -19.43 -31.40
C CYS A 511 12.06 -19.36 -32.34
N GLY A 512 11.87 -19.78 -33.60
CA GLY A 512 12.90 -19.69 -34.62
C GLY A 512 13.30 -18.23 -34.84
N ASP A 513 14.61 -17.98 -34.90
CA ASP A 513 15.30 -16.78 -35.42
C ASP A 513 14.39 -15.60 -35.78
N CYS A 514 14.12 -14.71 -34.82
CA CYS A 514 13.69 -13.35 -35.14
C CYS A 514 14.91 -12.57 -35.64
N ARG A 515 15.21 -12.68 -36.94
CA ARG A 515 16.10 -11.73 -37.63
C ARG A 515 15.26 -10.53 -38.04
N ASP A 516 15.73 -9.33 -37.72
CA ASP A 516 15.23 -8.12 -38.36
C ASP A 516 15.83 -7.97 -39.76
N ASP A 517 15.13 -7.26 -40.66
CA ASP A 517 15.54 -7.00 -42.05
C ASP A 517 16.80 -6.09 -42.16
N ALA A 518 17.56 -5.91 -41.06
CA ALA A 518 18.73 -5.02 -40.98
C ALA A 518 20.04 -5.73 -40.60
N GLY A 519 20.02 -7.01 -40.22
CA GLY A 519 21.25 -7.80 -40.05
C GLY A 519 22.19 -7.31 -38.95
N LEU A 520 21.67 -6.78 -37.84
CA LEU A 520 22.45 -6.48 -36.65
C LEU A 520 22.19 -7.52 -35.55
N GLU A 521 23.24 -8.18 -35.06
CA GLU A 521 23.18 -9.05 -33.88
C GLU A 521 22.78 -8.21 -32.65
N LEU A 522 21.58 -8.47 -32.12
CA LEU A 522 21.19 -8.05 -30.78
C LEU A 522 21.90 -8.95 -29.76
N GLU A 523 22.88 -8.41 -29.02
CA GLU A 523 23.41 -9.05 -27.82
C GLU A 523 22.28 -9.21 -26.79
N LEU A 524 21.81 -10.45 -26.64
CA LEU A 524 20.84 -10.84 -25.62
C LEU A 524 21.47 -10.72 -24.22
N ASN A 525 20.81 -9.97 -23.34
CA ASN A 525 21.15 -9.89 -21.91
C ASN A 525 21.16 -11.30 -21.29
N PRO A 526 22.26 -11.74 -20.64
CA PRO A 526 22.32 -13.05 -19.97
C PRO A 526 21.58 -12.97 -18.63
N GLY A 527 20.29 -13.27 -18.67
CA GLY A 527 19.41 -13.43 -17.51
C GLY A 527 18.15 -14.26 -17.78
N PHE A 528 18.00 -14.77 -19.01
CA PHE A 528 16.84 -15.56 -19.41
C PHE A 528 17.20 -17.04 -19.47
N LEU A 529 16.82 -17.78 -18.42
CA LEU A 529 16.79 -19.24 -18.48
C LEU A 529 15.54 -19.65 -19.27
N ILE A 530 15.73 -20.01 -20.55
CA ILE A 530 14.77 -20.80 -21.30
C ILE A 530 14.79 -22.20 -20.66
N VAL A 531 13.76 -22.53 -19.89
CA VAL A 531 13.68 -23.82 -19.19
C VAL A 531 13.48 -24.93 -20.21
N SER A 532 14.53 -25.74 -20.41
CA SER A 532 14.44 -27.00 -21.14
C SER A 532 13.75 -28.06 -20.28
N GLY A 533 12.47 -28.31 -20.55
CA GLY A 533 11.70 -29.42 -19.98
C GLY A 533 11.06 -29.13 -18.61
N ILE A 534 9.75 -29.29 -18.53
CA ILE A 534 9.00 -29.29 -17.26
C ILE A 534 9.52 -30.46 -16.42
N ARG A 535 10.10 -30.19 -15.23
CA ARG A 535 10.44 -31.26 -14.28
C ARG A 535 9.18 -32.03 -13.88
N SER A 536 9.35 -33.31 -13.57
CA SER A 536 8.28 -34.23 -13.18
C SER A 536 7.72 -34.01 -11.76
N ASP A 537 8.05 -32.92 -11.09
CA ASP A 537 7.86 -32.72 -9.63
C ASP A 537 6.83 -31.65 -9.25
N VAL A 538 6.05 -31.11 -10.20
CA VAL A 538 4.90 -30.26 -9.86
C VAL A 538 3.73 -31.13 -9.40
N SER A 539 3.21 -30.83 -8.21
CA SER A 539 2.07 -31.52 -7.61
C SER A 539 0.80 -31.41 -8.44
N LYS A 540 -0.20 -32.23 -8.12
CA LYS A 540 -1.51 -32.17 -8.78
C LYS A 540 -2.31 -30.97 -8.26
N VAL A 541 -3.05 -30.30 -9.14
CA VAL A 541 -4.10 -29.34 -8.74
C VAL A 541 -5.27 -30.11 -8.16
N VAL A 542 -5.61 -29.81 -6.90
CA VAL A 542 -6.68 -30.45 -6.12
C VAL A 542 -7.92 -29.58 -5.98
N HIS A 543 -7.78 -28.27 -6.18
CA HIS A 543 -8.88 -27.33 -6.16
C HIS A 543 -8.63 -26.18 -7.14
N ALA A 544 -9.68 -25.73 -7.82
CA ALA A 544 -9.63 -24.54 -8.65
C ALA A 544 -10.95 -23.79 -8.54
N ASP A 545 -10.89 -22.48 -8.37
CA ASP A 545 -12.07 -21.63 -8.21
C ASP A 545 -11.83 -20.21 -8.72
N GLU A 546 -12.91 -19.45 -8.79
CA GLU A 546 -12.87 -18.01 -8.93
C GLU A 546 -13.25 -17.41 -7.57
N PHE A 547 -12.30 -16.74 -6.93
CA PHE A 547 -12.42 -16.29 -5.55
C PHE A 547 -13.62 -15.36 -5.36
N GLU A 548 -14.48 -15.73 -4.42
CA GLU A 548 -15.61 -14.94 -3.92
C GLU A 548 -15.42 -14.73 -2.42
N TYR A 549 -15.62 -13.50 -1.97
CA TYR A 549 -15.55 -13.15 -0.56
C TYR A 549 -16.90 -12.64 -0.08
N LYS A 550 -17.40 -13.23 0.99
CA LYS A 550 -18.55 -12.71 1.74
C LYS A 550 -18.02 -12.05 3.01
N ASP A 551 -18.17 -10.74 3.10
CA ASP A 551 -17.72 -9.97 4.25
C ASP A 551 -18.50 -10.41 5.51
N PRO A 552 -17.83 -10.80 6.60
CA PRO A 552 -18.49 -11.31 7.80
C PRO A 552 -19.17 -10.21 8.62
N ILE A 553 -18.95 -8.94 8.31
CA ILE A 553 -19.43 -7.77 9.06
C ILE A 553 -20.68 -7.19 8.42
N ASP A 554 -20.59 -6.83 7.14
CA ASP A 554 -21.70 -6.18 6.42
C ASP A 554 -22.48 -7.14 5.50
N GLY A 555 -21.98 -8.37 5.31
CA GLY A 555 -22.62 -9.40 4.50
C GLY A 555 -22.53 -9.17 2.99
N SER A 556 -21.81 -8.14 2.54
CA SER A 556 -21.55 -7.87 1.13
C SER A 556 -20.78 -9.01 0.47
N ILE A 557 -20.96 -9.17 -0.84
CA ILE A 557 -20.32 -10.25 -1.61
C ILE A 557 -19.50 -9.64 -2.74
N SER A 558 -18.19 -9.82 -2.68
CA SER A 558 -17.25 -9.44 -3.75
C SER A 558 -16.90 -10.68 -4.57
N LYS A 559 -17.43 -10.75 -5.79
CA LYS A 559 -17.19 -11.85 -6.75
C LYS A 559 -16.04 -11.54 -7.70
N HIS A 560 -15.56 -12.54 -8.43
CA HIS A 560 -14.58 -12.37 -9.51
C HIS A 560 -13.25 -11.73 -9.06
N GLN A 561 -12.79 -12.08 -7.85
CA GLN A 561 -11.63 -11.42 -7.23
C GLN A 561 -10.28 -12.03 -7.65
N GLY A 562 -10.30 -13.13 -8.38
CA GLY A 562 -9.15 -13.78 -9.00
C GLY A 562 -9.35 -15.28 -9.15
N ILE A 563 -8.75 -15.87 -10.17
CA ILE A 563 -8.81 -17.30 -10.45
C ILE A 563 -7.67 -17.99 -9.70
N ARG A 564 -7.95 -19.08 -8.98
CA ARG A 564 -6.97 -19.80 -8.18
C ARG A 564 -6.87 -21.25 -8.63
N TYR A 565 -5.65 -21.77 -8.69
CA TYR A 565 -5.35 -23.19 -8.81
C TYR A 565 -4.49 -23.59 -7.62
N LEU A 566 -5.03 -24.47 -6.76
CA LEU A 566 -4.43 -24.90 -5.50
C LEU A 566 -3.93 -26.34 -5.64
N PHE A 567 -2.67 -26.55 -5.30
CA PHE A 567 -1.95 -27.80 -5.49
C PHE A 567 -1.92 -28.61 -4.19
N GLU A 568 -1.76 -29.93 -4.31
CA GLU A 568 -1.76 -30.87 -3.17
C GLU A 568 -0.66 -30.58 -2.14
N ASP A 569 0.48 -30.05 -2.57
CA ASP A 569 1.63 -29.71 -1.71
C ASP A 569 1.53 -28.34 -1.04
N GLY A 570 0.44 -27.61 -1.28
CA GLY A 570 0.24 -26.24 -0.79
C GLY A 570 0.74 -25.15 -1.76
N SER A 571 1.28 -25.52 -2.92
CA SER A 571 1.60 -24.55 -3.98
C SER A 571 0.33 -23.91 -4.56
N ARG A 572 0.45 -22.70 -5.11
CA ARG A 572 -0.69 -21.93 -5.64
C ARG A 572 -0.31 -21.16 -6.90
N LEU A 573 -1.24 -21.12 -7.84
CA LEU A 573 -1.24 -20.18 -8.97
C LEU A 573 -2.48 -19.31 -8.90
N ILE A 574 -2.30 -18.00 -9.03
CA ILE A 574 -3.39 -17.04 -8.97
C ILE A 574 -3.29 -16.11 -10.17
N PHE A 575 -4.41 -15.88 -10.86
CA PHE A 575 -4.53 -14.93 -11.96
C PHE A 575 -5.53 -13.85 -11.62
N ARG A 576 -5.13 -12.59 -11.79
CA ARG A 576 -6.00 -11.43 -11.60
C ARG A 576 -5.92 -10.48 -12.77
N LEU A 577 -7.06 -9.86 -13.08
CA LEU A 577 -7.16 -8.79 -14.06
C LEU A 577 -7.44 -7.47 -13.33
N SER A 578 -6.74 -6.41 -13.72
CA SER A 578 -6.90 -5.09 -13.13
C SER A 578 -6.77 -3.98 -14.18
N GLY A 579 -7.24 -2.79 -13.84
CA GLY A 579 -6.96 -1.57 -14.61
C GLY A 579 -7.57 -1.53 -16.00
N THR A 580 -8.75 -2.12 -16.24
CA THR A 580 -9.41 -2.27 -17.56
C THR A 580 -9.97 -0.97 -18.18
N GLY A 581 -9.27 0.15 -17.98
CA GLY A 581 -9.66 1.48 -18.46
C GLY A 581 -9.17 1.79 -19.88
N SER A 582 -9.17 3.07 -20.24
CA SER A 582 -8.79 3.58 -21.57
C SER A 582 -7.31 3.42 -21.94
N GLU A 583 -6.45 3.00 -21.00
CA GLU A 583 -4.99 2.87 -21.19
C GLU A 583 -4.51 1.40 -21.24
N GLY A 584 -5.43 0.44 -21.37
CA GLY A 584 -5.14 -0.99 -21.46
C GLY A 584 -5.64 -1.78 -20.25
N ALA A 585 -5.11 -2.97 -20.02
CA ALA A 585 -5.33 -3.77 -18.81
C ALA A 585 -4.01 -4.30 -18.26
N THR A 586 -4.02 -4.76 -17.01
CA THR A 586 -2.89 -5.45 -16.38
C THR A 586 -3.33 -6.81 -15.88
N ILE A 587 -2.68 -7.87 -16.40
CA ILE A 587 -2.81 -9.23 -15.87
C ILE A 587 -1.70 -9.45 -14.85
N ARG A 588 -2.08 -9.89 -13.65
CA ARG A 588 -1.14 -10.25 -12.58
C ARG A 588 -1.20 -11.75 -12.34
N LEU A 589 -0.06 -12.39 -12.44
CA LEU A 589 0.15 -13.81 -12.15
C LEU A 589 0.96 -13.92 -10.86
N TYR A 590 0.41 -14.58 -9.85
CA TYR A 590 1.08 -14.85 -8.58
C TYR A 590 1.38 -16.33 -8.48
N ILE A 591 2.60 -16.65 -8.11
CA ILE A 591 3.16 -18.01 -8.15
C ILE A 591 3.77 -18.29 -6.80
N GLU A 592 3.29 -19.34 -6.14
CA GLU A 592 3.76 -19.73 -4.81
C GLU A 592 4.06 -21.22 -4.73
N GLN A 593 5.21 -21.56 -4.15
CA GLN A 593 5.56 -22.93 -3.79
C GLN A 593 5.88 -23.02 -2.29
N TYR A 594 5.21 -23.93 -1.59
CA TYR A 594 5.52 -24.22 -0.20
C TYR A 594 6.63 -25.27 -0.09
N GLU A 595 7.66 -24.98 0.69
CA GLU A 595 8.78 -25.87 0.98
C GLU A 595 8.93 -26.05 2.49
N LYS A 596 8.69 -27.29 2.95
CA LYS A 596 8.81 -27.65 4.36
C LYS A 596 10.19 -28.20 4.72
N ASP A 597 10.93 -28.73 3.76
CA ASP A 597 12.25 -29.32 4.01
C ASP A 597 13.29 -28.21 4.27
N PRO A 598 13.83 -28.08 5.49
CA PRO A 598 14.77 -27.00 5.82
C PRO A 598 16.05 -27.02 4.98
N SER A 599 16.42 -28.18 4.42
CA SER A 599 17.58 -28.27 3.52
C SER A 599 17.34 -27.60 2.16
N LYS A 600 16.07 -27.36 1.81
CA LYS A 600 15.64 -26.80 0.53
C LYS A 600 15.07 -25.39 0.64
N THR A 601 14.93 -24.83 1.85
CA THR A 601 14.46 -23.45 2.06
C THR A 601 15.52 -22.41 1.72
N GLY A 602 16.77 -22.79 1.49
CA GLY A 602 17.86 -21.89 1.11
C GLY A 602 18.06 -21.68 -0.40
N ARG A 603 17.23 -22.29 -1.26
CA ARG A 603 17.37 -22.17 -2.72
C ARG A 603 17.07 -20.75 -3.21
N ASP A 604 17.59 -20.41 -4.37
CA ASP A 604 17.15 -19.21 -5.09
C ASP A 604 15.66 -19.33 -5.45
N SER A 605 14.93 -18.21 -5.34
CA SER A 605 13.49 -18.21 -5.56
C SER A 605 13.11 -18.50 -7.02
N GLN A 606 13.89 -18.01 -7.99
CA GLN A 606 13.62 -18.24 -9.41
C GLN A 606 13.84 -19.71 -9.75
N ASP A 607 14.90 -20.32 -9.23
CA ASP A 607 15.18 -21.74 -9.42
C ASP A 607 14.11 -22.65 -8.79
N ALA A 608 13.61 -22.28 -7.60
CA ALA A 608 12.55 -23.02 -6.94
C ALA A 608 11.22 -22.93 -7.73
N LEU A 609 10.87 -21.74 -8.20
CA LEU A 609 9.57 -21.46 -8.84
C LEU A 609 9.53 -21.80 -10.34
N ALA A 610 10.68 -21.97 -11.01
CA ALA A 610 10.75 -22.20 -12.46
C ALA A 610 9.80 -23.30 -12.99
N PRO A 611 9.65 -24.48 -12.35
CA PRO A 611 8.67 -25.47 -12.80
C PRO A 611 7.23 -24.97 -12.75
N LEU A 612 6.86 -24.24 -11.69
CA LEU A 612 5.50 -23.72 -11.50
C LEU A 612 5.22 -22.52 -12.42
N VAL A 613 6.24 -21.70 -12.74
CA VAL A 613 6.17 -20.67 -13.77
C VAL A 613 5.86 -21.29 -15.13
N ALA A 614 6.56 -22.37 -15.51
CA ALA A 614 6.31 -23.06 -16.78
C ALA A 614 4.87 -23.60 -16.87
N VAL A 615 4.37 -24.18 -15.78
CA VAL A 615 2.97 -24.62 -15.67
C VAL A 615 2.01 -23.44 -15.81
N ALA A 616 2.25 -22.31 -15.14
CA ALA A 616 1.38 -21.14 -15.22
C ALA A 616 1.31 -20.55 -16.64
N LEU A 617 2.43 -20.48 -17.35
CA LEU A 617 2.47 -19.99 -18.72
C LEU A 617 1.78 -20.96 -19.69
N GLY A 618 2.00 -22.27 -19.52
CA GLY A 618 1.32 -23.29 -20.32
C GLY A 618 -0.20 -23.32 -20.09
N LEU A 619 -0.62 -23.20 -18.83
CA LEU A 619 -2.04 -23.20 -18.43
C LEU A 619 -2.76 -21.94 -18.92
N SER A 620 -2.12 -20.78 -18.86
CA SER A 620 -2.75 -19.50 -19.24
C SER A 620 -2.70 -19.17 -20.72
N LYS A 621 -1.78 -19.79 -21.47
CA LYS A 621 -1.49 -19.42 -22.86
C LYS A 621 -1.22 -17.91 -22.99
N MET A 622 -0.52 -17.34 -22.01
CA MET A 622 -0.32 -15.89 -21.86
C MET A 622 0.12 -15.21 -23.17
N GLN A 623 1.11 -15.79 -23.86
CA GLN A 623 1.64 -15.27 -25.10
C GLN A 623 0.64 -15.36 -26.26
N GLU A 624 -0.15 -16.44 -26.35
CA GLU A 624 -1.14 -16.63 -27.43
C GLU A 624 -2.24 -15.57 -27.36
N PHE A 625 -2.74 -15.26 -26.15
CA PHE A 625 -3.77 -14.24 -25.98
C PHE A 625 -3.21 -12.83 -26.04
N THR A 626 -2.11 -12.55 -25.36
CA THR A 626 -1.65 -11.16 -25.15
C THR A 626 -0.54 -10.71 -26.09
N GLY A 627 0.08 -11.63 -26.82
CA GLY A 627 1.31 -11.38 -27.59
C GLY A 627 2.56 -11.17 -26.73
N ARG A 628 2.47 -11.18 -25.40
CA ARG A 628 3.61 -10.95 -24.50
C ARG A 628 4.36 -12.25 -24.23
N SER A 629 5.66 -12.26 -24.56
CA SER A 629 6.57 -13.38 -24.26
C SER A 629 7.21 -13.29 -22.87
N ALA A 630 7.11 -12.14 -22.20
CA ALA A 630 7.68 -11.90 -20.88
C ALA A 630 6.81 -10.91 -20.08
N PRO A 631 6.82 -10.97 -18.73
CA PRO A 631 6.21 -9.96 -17.88
C PRO A 631 6.91 -8.60 -18.04
N THR A 632 6.17 -7.53 -17.75
CA THR A 632 6.71 -6.17 -17.70
C THR A 632 7.48 -5.93 -16.40
N VAL A 633 6.98 -6.47 -15.28
CA VAL A 633 7.61 -6.39 -13.95
C VAL A 633 7.57 -7.76 -13.29
N ILE A 634 8.66 -8.11 -12.60
CA ILE A 634 8.76 -9.27 -11.71
C ILE A 634 9.04 -8.74 -10.30
N THR A 635 8.28 -9.22 -9.32
CA THR A 635 8.46 -8.91 -7.89
C THR A 635 8.72 -10.16 -7.09
#